data_AF-A0A2S2PQA2-F1
#
_entry.id   AF-A0A2S2PQA2-F1
#
_cell.length_a   1.000
_cell.length_b   1.000
_cell.length_c   1.000
_cell.angle_alpha   90.00
_cell.angle_beta   90.00
_cell.angle_gamma   90.00
#
_symmetry.space_group_name_H-M   'P 1'
#
loop_
_entity.id
_entity.type
_entity.pdbx_description
1 polymer ?
#
loop_
_entity_poly.entity_id
_entity_poly.type
_entity_poly.pdbx_seq_one_letter_code
_entity_poly.pdbx_strand_id
1 'polypeptide(L)'
;NSSNMLSSSSHKWDYNQVIKSKTIREFDANYTIKLFEHESVDDYYKKASLHDKLDRIRVPCLCLSAADDPFCLESDLPLESADSNENVAILVTVKGGHIGFLEGIWPFSNSNEFMFRIIDQYFSSIFKNNSYNSTAR
;
A
#
# COMPACT_ATOMS: atom_id res chain seq x y z
N ASN A 1 -6.31 31.43 4.50
CA ASN A 1 -5.01 32.13 4.36
C ASN A 1 -3.87 31.13 4.13
N SER A 2 -4.05 30.20 3.20
CA SER A 2 -3.09 29.13 2.83
C SER A 2 -2.00 29.58 1.86
N SER A 3 -2.09 30.81 1.36
CA SER A 3 -1.22 31.37 0.30
C SER A 3 0.21 31.68 0.74
N ASN A 4 0.53 31.60 2.04
CA ASN A 4 1.84 31.97 2.59
C ASN A 4 2.77 30.78 2.89
N MET A 5 2.31 29.53 2.84
CA MET A 5 3.20 28.38 3.02
C MET A 5 4.06 28.09 1.79
N LEU A 6 3.71 28.65 0.64
CA LEU A 6 4.33 28.33 -0.66
C LEU A 6 5.06 29.53 -1.29
N SER A 7 5.07 30.71 -0.63
CA SER A 7 5.68 31.92 -1.18
C SER A 7 7.03 32.31 -0.55
N SER A 8 7.58 31.54 0.40
CA SER A 8 8.90 31.85 0.95
C SER A 8 10.03 31.37 0.03
N SER A 9 10.94 32.29 -0.25
CA SER A 9 12.05 32.27 -1.22
C SER A 9 13.18 31.25 -0.94
N SER A 10 12.90 30.11 -0.29
CA SER A 10 13.91 29.16 0.18
C SER A 10 13.62 27.69 -0.16
N HIS A 11 12.60 27.42 -0.98
CA HIS A 11 12.21 26.05 -1.31
C HIS A 11 12.82 25.61 -2.65
N LYS A 12 13.27 24.35 -2.73
CA LYS A 12 13.86 23.76 -3.96
C LYS A 12 12.85 23.59 -5.11
N TRP A 13 11.56 23.86 -4.89
CA TRP A 13 10.48 23.70 -5.87
C TRP A 13 9.81 25.03 -6.24
N ASP A 14 9.36 25.15 -7.49
CA ASP A 14 8.61 26.30 -8.00
C ASP A 14 7.10 26.04 -7.88
N TYR A 15 6.43 26.81 -7.03
CA TYR A 15 4.98 26.72 -6.82
C TYR A 15 4.18 26.79 -8.14
N ASN A 16 4.52 27.70 -9.05
CA ASN A 16 3.79 27.88 -10.31
C ASN A 16 3.95 26.67 -11.24
N GLN A 17 5.09 25.98 -11.17
CA GLN A 17 5.32 24.73 -11.89
C GLN A 17 4.49 23.60 -11.26
N VAL A 18 4.49 23.50 -9.92
CA VAL A 18 3.78 22.45 -9.18
C VAL A 18 2.28 22.49 -9.45
N ILE A 19 1.64 23.66 -9.36
CA ILE A 19 0.19 23.80 -9.57
C ILE A 19 -0.27 23.54 -11.02
N LYS A 20 0.67 23.53 -11.98
CA LYS A 20 0.38 23.24 -13.39
C LYS A 20 0.46 21.76 -13.73
N SER A 21 0.89 20.92 -12.79
CA SER A 21 1.01 19.47 -12.98
C SER A 21 -0.35 18.87 -13.29
N LYS A 22 -0.42 18.03 -14.32
CA LYS A 22 -1.64 17.35 -14.79
C LYS A 22 -1.71 15.89 -14.37
N THR A 23 -0.60 15.33 -13.89
CA THR A 23 -0.51 13.94 -13.41
C THR A 23 0.16 13.91 -12.04
N ILE A 24 -0.11 12.85 -11.27
CA ILE A 24 0.57 12.61 -9.97
C ILE A 24 2.08 12.55 -10.17
N ARG A 25 2.53 11.90 -11.25
CA ARG A 25 3.94 11.78 -11.58
C ARG A 25 4.61 13.13 -11.89
N GLU A 26 3.91 14.03 -12.58
CA GLU A 26 4.39 15.41 -12.79
C GLU A 26 4.46 16.18 -11.48
N PHE A 27 3.46 16.04 -10.61
CA PHE A 27 3.47 16.64 -9.28
C PHE A 27 4.67 16.13 -8.47
N ASP A 28 4.93 14.82 -8.50
CA ASP A 28 6.06 14.23 -7.80
C ASP A 28 7.40 14.73 -8.32
N ALA A 29 7.56 14.84 -9.64
CA ALA A 29 8.76 15.39 -10.26
C ALA A 29 8.96 16.87 -9.93
N ASN A 30 7.88 17.65 -9.84
CA ASN A 30 7.94 19.10 -9.60
C ASN A 30 8.05 19.46 -8.12
N TYR A 31 7.53 18.63 -7.21
CA TYR A 31 7.41 18.87 -5.78
C TYR A 31 8.05 17.77 -4.93
N THR A 32 7.48 16.54 -4.95
CA THR A 32 7.83 15.46 -4.02
C THR A 32 9.31 15.12 -4.01
N ILE A 33 9.93 14.92 -5.19
CA ILE A 33 11.36 14.57 -5.24
C ILE A 33 12.26 15.71 -4.75
N LYS A 34 11.82 16.96 -4.89
CA LYS A 34 12.58 18.14 -4.45
C LYS A 34 12.45 18.34 -2.94
N LEU A 35 11.31 17.96 -2.38
CA LEU A 35 11.05 17.98 -0.93
C LEU A 35 11.83 16.89 -0.19
N PHE A 36 11.84 15.67 -0.72
CA PHE A 36 12.50 14.51 -0.10
C PHE A 36 13.91 14.22 -0.66
N GLU A 37 14.42 15.10 -1.54
CA GLU A 37 15.76 15.05 -2.10
C GLU A 37 16.07 13.74 -2.86
N HIS A 38 15.09 13.24 -3.61
CA HIS A 38 15.28 12.14 -4.55
C HIS A 38 15.96 12.62 -5.83
N GLU A 39 16.81 11.77 -6.42
CA GLU A 39 17.58 12.10 -7.63
C GLU A 39 16.67 12.26 -8.85
N SER A 40 15.60 11.48 -8.92
CA SER A 40 14.60 11.53 -9.98
C SER A 40 13.26 10.98 -9.48
N VAL A 41 12.20 11.22 -10.26
CA VAL A 41 10.88 10.63 -9.98
C VAL A 41 10.93 9.10 -10.01
N ASP A 42 11.74 8.51 -10.90
CA ASP A 42 11.97 7.07 -10.94
C ASP A 42 12.68 6.54 -9.71
N ASP A 43 13.71 7.26 -9.23
CA ASP A 43 14.39 6.92 -7.97
C ASP A 43 13.41 6.95 -6.79
N TYR A 44 12.56 7.97 -6.73
CA TYR A 44 11.50 8.06 -5.74
C TYR A 44 10.58 6.84 -5.78
N TYR A 45 9.98 6.52 -6.93
CA TYR A 45 9.07 5.37 -7.04
C TYR A 45 9.75 4.03 -6.75
N LYS A 46 11.01 3.84 -7.17
CA LYS A 46 11.80 2.64 -6.85
C LYS A 46 12.07 2.51 -5.34
N LYS A 47 12.39 3.62 -4.67
CA LYS A 47 12.64 3.65 -3.22
C LYS A 47 11.36 3.52 -2.41
N ALA A 48 10.25 4.09 -2.87
CA ALA A 48 8.95 4.04 -2.19
C ALA A 48 8.23 2.70 -2.39
N SER A 49 8.41 2.04 -3.55
CA SER A 49 7.74 0.77 -3.85
C SER A 49 8.27 -0.40 -3.00
N LEU A 50 7.37 -1.31 -2.61
CA LEU A 50 7.71 -2.57 -1.94
C LEU A 50 7.93 -3.73 -2.91
N HIS A 51 7.70 -3.52 -4.21
CA HIS A 51 7.70 -4.56 -5.25
C HIS A 51 8.96 -5.44 -5.19
N ASP A 52 10.15 -4.83 -5.16
CA ASP A 52 11.44 -5.54 -5.14
C ASP A 52 12.01 -5.75 -3.72
N LYS A 53 11.16 -5.70 -2.69
CA LYS A 53 11.58 -5.74 -1.27
C LYS A 53 10.83 -6.77 -0.44
N LEU A 54 9.96 -7.57 -1.07
CA LEU A 54 9.17 -8.59 -0.40
C LEU A 54 10.03 -9.66 0.26
N ASP A 55 11.19 -9.99 -0.31
CA ASP A 55 12.19 -10.92 0.23
C ASP A 55 12.72 -10.51 1.62
N ARG A 56 12.58 -9.23 1.98
CA ARG A 56 13.04 -8.67 3.25
C ARG A 56 12.02 -8.80 4.37
N ILE A 57 10.78 -9.18 4.07
CA ILE A 57 9.73 -9.38 5.07
C ILE A 57 10.03 -10.69 5.82
N ARG A 58 10.22 -10.58 7.14
CA ARG A 58 10.58 -11.70 8.05
C ARG A 58 9.50 -12.05 9.08
N VAL A 59 8.37 -11.36 9.01
CA VAL A 59 7.22 -11.57 9.89
C VAL A 59 6.02 -11.91 9.02
N PRO A 60 5.09 -12.77 9.48
CA PRO A 60 3.90 -13.08 8.72
C PRO A 60 3.17 -11.80 8.29
N CYS A 61 3.04 -11.60 6.98
CA CYS A 61 2.39 -10.45 6.35
C CYS A 61 1.32 -10.94 5.36
N LEU A 62 0.07 -10.52 5.59
CA LEU A 62 -1.03 -10.72 4.66
C LEU A 62 -1.33 -9.39 3.95
N CYS A 63 -1.14 -9.35 2.64
CA CYS A 63 -1.56 -8.24 1.79
C CYS A 63 -2.93 -8.56 1.20
N LEU A 64 -3.88 -7.65 1.34
CA LEU A 64 -5.22 -7.79 0.78
C LEU A 64 -5.40 -6.76 -0.35
N SER A 65 -5.72 -7.24 -1.55
CA SER A 65 -5.89 -6.43 -2.77
C SER A 65 -7.18 -6.82 -3.51
N ALA A 66 -7.62 -5.97 -4.45
CA ALA A 66 -8.77 -6.20 -5.31
C ALA A 66 -8.37 -6.04 -6.78
N ALA A 67 -8.82 -6.97 -7.62
CA ALA A 67 -8.54 -6.96 -9.06
C ALA A 67 -9.18 -5.77 -9.80
N ASP A 68 -10.23 -5.17 -9.23
CA ASP A 68 -10.91 -3.99 -9.76
C ASP A 68 -10.45 -2.65 -9.13
N ASP A 69 -9.34 -2.63 -8.39
CA ASP A 69 -8.77 -1.39 -7.85
C ASP A 69 -8.23 -0.49 -8.99
N PRO A 70 -8.74 0.75 -9.16
CA PRO A 70 -8.30 1.65 -10.23
C PRO A 70 -6.91 2.25 -10.02
N PHE A 71 -6.31 2.10 -8.84
CA PHE A 71 -4.99 2.62 -8.48
C PHE A 71 -3.92 1.52 -8.40
N CYS A 72 -4.30 0.31 -7.99
CA CYS A 72 -3.42 -0.84 -7.86
C CYS A 72 -3.86 -1.94 -8.82
N LEU A 73 -3.31 -1.95 -10.04
CA LEU A 73 -3.70 -2.92 -11.05
C LEU A 73 -3.25 -4.32 -10.64
N GLU A 74 -4.09 -5.33 -10.91
CA GLU A 74 -3.76 -6.73 -10.65
C GLU A 74 -2.46 -7.15 -11.34
N SER A 75 -2.19 -6.64 -12.55
CA SER A 75 -0.97 -6.91 -13.32
C SER A 75 0.31 -6.42 -12.66
N ASP A 76 0.20 -5.44 -11.75
CA ASP A 76 1.33 -4.82 -11.07
C ASP A 76 1.59 -5.46 -9.70
N LEU A 77 0.78 -6.46 -9.31
CA LEU A 77 0.98 -7.19 -8.07
C LEU A 77 2.19 -8.12 -8.19
N PRO A 78 3.13 -8.07 -7.23
CA PRO A 78 4.35 -8.89 -7.25
C PRO A 78 4.10 -10.34 -6.79
N LEU A 79 3.17 -11.04 -7.44
CA LEU A 79 2.73 -12.39 -7.06
C LEU A 79 3.88 -13.40 -7.04
N GLU A 80 4.73 -13.41 -8.08
CA GLU A 80 5.89 -14.30 -8.14
C GLU A 80 6.89 -14.06 -7.00
N SER A 81 7.10 -12.80 -6.62
CA SER A 81 7.99 -12.45 -5.51
C SER A 81 7.38 -12.84 -4.16
N ALA A 82 6.06 -12.71 -4.01
CA ALA A 82 5.35 -13.17 -2.81
C ALA A 82 5.43 -14.69 -2.66
N ASP A 83 5.24 -15.46 -3.74
CA ASP A 83 5.34 -16.93 -3.74
C ASP A 83 6.72 -17.43 -3.30
N SER A 84 7.76 -16.62 -3.49
CA SER A 84 9.13 -16.94 -3.06
C SER A 84 9.40 -16.71 -1.56
N ASN A 85 8.49 -16.04 -0.82
CA ASN A 85 8.65 -15.74 0.60
C ASN A 85 7.53 -16.38 1.44
N GLU A 86 7.88 -17.37 2.26
CA GLU A 86 6.95 -18.07 3.18
C GLU A 86 6.22 -17.17 4.18
N ASN A 87 6.74 -15.96 4.43
CA ASN A 87 6.14 -15.00 5.34
C ASN A 87 5.14 -14.05 4.67
N VAL A 88 5.00 -14.09 3.35
CA VAL A 88 4.14 -13.17 2.60
C VAL A 88 3.03 -13.95 1.93
N ALA A 89 1.79 -13.46 2.07
CA ALA A 89 0.66 -13.92 1.27
C ALA A 89 -0.05 -12.70 0.66
N ILE A 90 -0.39 -12.79 -0.62
CA ILE A 90 -1.23 -11.79 -1.30
C ILE A 90 -2.59 -12.43 -1.58
N LEU A 91 -3.64 -11.89 -0.97
CA LEU A 91 -5.03 -12.25 -1.22
C LEU A 91 -5.64 -11.24 -2.19
N VAL A 92 -6.02 -11.70 -3.38
CA VAL A 92 -6.67 -10.87 -4.41
C VAL A 92 -8.14 -11.25 -4.52
N THR A 93 -9.03 -10.28 -4.29
CA THR A 93 -10.47 -10.48 -4.52
C THR A 93 -10.86 -10.03 -5.93
N VAL A 94 -11.90 -10.63 -6.51
CA VAL A 94 -12.44 -10.19 -7.82
C VAL A 94 -12.96 -8.75 -7.76
N LYS A 95 -13.53 -8.38 -6.60
CA LYS A 95 -14.04 -7.05 -6.33
C LYS A 95 -13.66 -6.58 -4.94
N GLY A 96 -13.49 -5.28 -4.81
CA GLY A 96 -13.30 -4.60 -3.55
C GLY A 96 -13.39 -3.11 -3.75
N GLY A 97 -13.02 -2.35 -2.73
CA GLY A 97 -12.81 -0.93 -2.83
C GLY A 97 -11.40 -0.59 -2.43
N HIS A 98 -10.84 0.44 -3.07
CA HIS A 98 -9.58 1.07 -2.66
C HIS A 98 -9.57 1.46 -1.16
N ILE A 99 -10.75 1.69 -0.57
CA ILE A 99 -10.94 2.14 0.82
C ILE A 99 -11.66 1.07 1.68
N GLY A 100 -11.96 -0.12 1.16
CA GLY A 100 -12.54 -1.20 1.99
C GLY A 100 -13.16 -2.38 1.23
N PHE A 101 -13.26 -3.51 1.92
CA PHE A 101 -13.83 -4.77 1.41
C PHE A 101 -15.21 -5.01 2.05
N LEU A 102 -16.18 -4.17 1.69
CA LEU A 102 -17.54 -4.23 2.23
C LEU A 102 -18.35 -5.36 1.58
N GLU A 103 -19.25 -5.96 2.36
CA GLU A 103 -20.16 -7.01 1.91
C GLU A 103 -21.61 -6.71 2.30
N GLY A 104 -22.54 -7.22 1.49
CA GLY A 104 -23.98 -7.12 1.73
C GLY A 104 -24.65 -5.91 1.08
N ILE A 105 -25.97 -5.85 1.19
CA ILE A 105 -26.81 -4.82 0.56
C ILE A 105 -26.78 -3.51 1.35
N TRP A 106 -26.51 -3.59 2.66
CA TRP A 106 -26.48 -2.44 3.55
C TRP A 106 -25.10 -2.28 4.20
N PRO A 107 -24.34 -1.23 3.87
CA PRO A 107 -22.93 -1.08 4.27
C PRO A 107 -22.71 -0.87 5.77
N PHE A 108 -23.77 -0.76 6.57
CA PHE A 108 -23.71 -0.55 8.02
C PHE A 108 -24.49 -1.58 8.84
N SER A 109 -25.06 -2.61 8.21
CA SER A 109 -25.97 -3.55 8.91
C SER A 109 -25.27 -4.76 9.51
N ASN A 110 -24.03 -5.06 9.11
CA ASN A 110 -23.33 -6.27 9.51
C ASN A 110 -21.99 -5.92 10.16
N SER A 111 -21.81 -6.31 11.42
CA SER A 111 -20.52 -6.28 12.13
C SER A 111 -19.53 -7.35 11.63
N ASN A 112 -19.86 -8.05 10.54
CA ASN A 112 -19.16 -9.23 10.02
C ASN A 112 -18.66 -8.98 8.59
N GLU A 113 -18.02 -7.84 8.34
CA GLU A 113 -17.46 -7.51 7.03
C GLU A 113 -16.31 -8.44 6.65
N PHE A 114 -16.08 -8.62 5.34
CA PHE A 114 -15.05 -9.51 4.81
C PHE A 114 -13.67 -9.22 5.40
N MET A 115 -13.28 -7.95 5.40
CA MET A 115 -11.98 -7.51 5.92
C MET A 115 -11.77 -7.94 7.38
N PHE A 116 -12.78 -7.74 8.24
CA PHE A 116 -12.69 -8.12 9.65
C PHE A 116 -12.58 -9.64 9.83
N ARG A 117 -13.33 -10.43 9.08
CA ARG A 117 -13.24 -11.91 9.13
C ARG A 117 -11.87 -12.40 8.72
N ILE A 118 -11.31 -11.87 7.62
CA ILE A 118 -10.00 -12.28 7.13
C ILE A 118 -8.90 -11.91 8.12
N ILE A 119 -8.95 -10.69 8.67
CA ILE A 119 -8.02 -10.25 9.71
C ILE A 119 -8.10 -11.18 10.93
N ASP A 120 -9.31 -11.47 11.43
CA ASP A 120 -9.51 -12.37 12.57
C ASP A 120 -8.98 -13.79 12.31
N GLN A 121 -9.29 -14.37 11.15
CA GLN A 121 -8.80 -15.68 10.74
C GLN A 121 -7.28 -15.72 10.64
N TYR A 122 -6.67 -14.68 10.06
CA TYR A 122 -5.24 -14.57 9.88
C TYR A 122 -4.51 -14.51 11.23
N PHE A 123 -4.90 -13.58 12.11
CA PHE A 123 -4.31 -13.46 13.44
C PHE A 123 -4.54 -14.72 14.27
N SER A 124 -5.76 -15.26 14.27
CA SER A 124 -6.07 -16.52 14.95
C SER A 124 -5.15 -17.66 14.51
N SER A 125 -4.84 -17.75 13.21
CA SER A 125 -3.97 -18.79 12.66
C SER A 125 -2.52 -18.61 13.11
N ILE A 126 -2.00 -17.39 13.10
CA ILE A 126 -0.65 -17.08 13.60
C ILE A 126 -0.51 -17.49 15.08
N PHE A 127 -1.45 -17.08 15.93
CA PHE A 127 -1.33 -17.32 17.37
C PHE A 127 -1.63 -18.77 17.79
N LYS A 128 -2.55 -19.46 17.10
CA LYS A 128 -2.79 -20.90 17.32
C LYS A 128 -1.57 -21.73 16.93
N ASN A 129 -0.93 -21.43 15.80
CA ASN A 129 0.26 -22.17 15.36
C ASN A 129 1.50 -21.87 16.22
N ASN A 130 1.66 -20.64 16.72
CA ASN A 130 2.72 -20.32 17.67
C ASN A 130 2.57 -21.03 19.03
N SER A 131 1.34 -21.33 19.45
CA SER A 131 1.08 -22.09 20.68
C SER A 131 1.47 -23.57 20.55
N TYR A 132 1.37 -24.15 19.34
CA TYR A 132 1.85 -25.51 19.05
C TYR A 132 3.39 -25.61 19.05
N ASN A 133 4.10 -24.60 18.57
CA ASN A 133 5.57 -24.62 18.53
C ASN A 133 6.24 -24.36 19.89
N SER A 134 5.52 -23.84 20.89
CA SER A 134 6.05 -23.63 22.25
C SER A 134 6.01 -24.89 23.13
N THR A 135 5.23 -25.91 22.74
CA THR A 135 5.10 -27.19 23.48
C THR A 135 5.93 -28.33 22.88
N ALA A 136 6.71 -28.06 21.82
CA ALA A 136 7.57 -29.02 21.14
C ALA A 136 9.08 -28.76 21.35
N ARG A 137 9.47 -28.22 22.51
CA ARG A 137 10.87 -28.14 22.97
C ARG A 137 11.01 -28.73 24.37
#